data_AF-A0A2H6NH11-F1
#
_entry.id   AF-A0A2H6NH11-F1
#
_cell.length_a   1.000
_cell.length_b   1.000
_cell.length_c   1.000
_cell.angle_alpha   90.00
_cell.angle_beta   90.00
_cell.angle_gamma   90.00
#
_symmetry.space_group_name_H-M   'P 1'
#
loop_
_entity.id
_entity.type
_entity.pdbx_description
1 polymer ?
#
loop_
_entity_poly.entity_id
_entity_poly.type
_entity_poly.pdbx_seq_one_letter_code
_entity_poly.pdbx_strand_id
1 'polypeptide(L)'
;LGEEAKKVYNEAQNLLKSLITENKLKAKGLVGFWPARSIKDDIYLYDTEEKLQNLESIAKFCGLRQQVEKDSGSTDPYYCLSDFISPLESGVSDYLGLFAVACFGVDELCKEYEKQSDDYSIIMV
;
A
#
# COMPACT_ATOMS: atom_id res chain seq x y z
N LEU A 1 6.90 -12.89 -31.56
CA LEU A 1 6.36 -12.37 -30.27
C LEU A 1 7.43 -11.81 -29.31
N GLY A 2 8.74 -11.80 -29.64
CA GLY A 2 9.77 -11.27 -28.72
C GLY A 2 10.43 -9.95 -29.14
N GLU A 3 10.35 -9.54 -30.40
CA GLU A 3 11.10 -8.38 -30.91
C GLU A 3 10.47 -7.05 -30.43
N GLU A 4 9.17 -6.86 -30.63
CA GLU A 4 8.47 -5.67 -30.14
C GLU A 4 8.51 -5.54 -28.61
N ALA A 5 8.40 -6.65 -27.88
CA ALA A 5 8.52 -6.66 -26.42
C ALA A 5 9.92 -6.21 -25.95
N LYS A 6 10.99 -6.66 -26.63
CA LYS A 6 12.36 -6.21 -26.35
C LYS A 6 12.56 -4.74 -26.72
N LYS A 7 11.94 -4.29 -27.82
CA LYS A 7 12.01 -2.91 -28.26
C LYS A 7 11.39 -1.96 -27.23
N VAL A 8 10.14 -2.17 -26.82
CA VAL A 8 9.48 -1.31 -25.82
C VAL A 8 10.19 -1.35 -24.47
N TYR A 9 10.74 -2.50 -24.08
CA TYR A 9 11.55 -2.61 -22.87
C TYR A 9 12.83 -1.75 -22.94
N ASN A 10 13.57 -1.83 -24.05
CA ASN A 10 14.78 -1.03 -24.23
C ASN A 10 14.47 0.47 -24.26
N GLU A 11 13.37 0.86 -24.89
CA GLU A 11 12.91 2.25 -24.94
C GLU A 11 12.49 2.75 -23.54
N ALA A 12 11.75 1.95 -22.76
CA ALA A 12 11.40 2.26 -21.38
C ALA A 12 12.64 2.44 -20.48
N GLN A 13 13.65 1.57 -20.61
CA GLN A 13 14.90 1.68 -19.86
C GLN A 13 15.67 2.97 -20.20
N ASN A 14 15.71 3.33 -21.48
CA ASN A 14 16.35 4.56 -21.93
C ASN A 14 15.62 5.81 -21.40
N LEU A 15 14.28 5.81 -21.47
CA LEU A 15 13.47 6.90 -20.94
C LEU A 15 13.64 7.04 -19.42
N LEU A 16 13.49 5.94 -18.68
CA LEU A 16 13.67 5.92 -17.23
C LEU A 16 15.03 6.48 -16.81
N LYS A 17 16.10 6.12 -17.54
CA LYS A 17 17.44 6.64 -17.29
C LYS A 17 17.53 8.16 -17.50
N SER A 18 16.92 8.69 -18.56
CA SER A 18 16.85 10.15 -18.79
C SER A 18 16.04 10.84 -17.68
N LEU A 19 14.86 10.32 -17.33
CA LEU A 19 13.99 10.92 -16.32
C LEU A 19 14.64 10.98 -14.93
N ILE A 20 15.36 9.93 -14.54
CA ILE A 20 16.11 9.89 -13.27
C ILE A 20 17.32 10.84 -13.32
N THR A 21 18.11 10.81 -14.40
CA THR A 21 19.32 11.65 -14.54
C THR A 21 18.97 13.14 -14.52
N GLU A 22 17.85 13.51 -15.14
CA GLU A 22 17.35 14.88 -15.23
C GLU A 22 16.51 15.30 -14.02
N ASN A 23 16.31 14.40 -13.03
CA ASN A 23 15.46 14.61 -11.85
C ASN A 23 14.02 15.06 -12.20
N LYS A 24 13.50 14.58 -13.33
CA LYS A 24 12.13 14.86 -13.81
C LYS A 24 11.08 14.09 -13.02
N LEU A 25 11.44 12.91 -12.50
CA LEU A 25 10.60 12.12 -11.61
C LEU A 25 11.18 12.09 -10.20
N LYS A 26 10.30 12.19 -9.19
CA LYS A 26 10.68 12.17 -7.78
C LYS A 26 9.78 11.23 -6.99
N ALA A 27 10.35 10.15 -6.48
CA ALA A 27 9.66 9.28 -5.55
C ALA A 27 9.62 9.92 -4.15
N LYS A 28 8.46 9.89 -3.49
CA LYS A 28 8.30 10.19 -2.08
C LYS A 28 7.57 9.04 -1.40
N GLY A 29 7.82 8.87 -0.11
CA GLY A 29 7.12 7.89 0.69
C GLY A 29 7.07 8.28 2.16
N LEU A 30 6.11 7.68 2.85
CA LEU A 30 6.00 7.68 4.30
C LEU A 30 5.80 6.24 4.77
N VAL A 31 6.32 5.94 5.95
CA VAL A 31 6.09 4.69 6.67
C VAL A 31 5.94 5.01 8.16
N GLY A 32 5.09 4.26 8.85
CA GLY A 32 4.93 4.38 10.30
C GLY A 32 4.50 3.07 10.92
N PHE A 33 4.79 2.92 12.21
CA PHE A 33 4.48 1.75 13.01
C PHE A 33 3.92 2.21 14.35
N TRP A 34 2.87 1.54 14.82
CA TRP A 34 2.23 1.84 16.10
C TRP A 34 1.83 0.57 16.82
N PRO A 35 1.84 0.56 18.18
CA PRO A 35 1.20 -0.49 18.95
C PRO A 35 -0.26 -0.68 18.54
N ALA A 36 -0.68 -1.93 18.36
CA ALA A 36 -2.00 -2.28 17.87
C ALA A 36 -2.63 -3.43 18.67
N ARG A 37 -3.96 -3.41 18.78
CA ARG A 37 -4.76 -4.50 19.34
C ARG A 37 -6.04 -4.71 18.54
N SER A 38 -6.51 -5.94 18.46
CA SER A 38 -7.82 -6.23 17.88
C SER A 38 -8.91 -6.23 18.94
N ILE A 39 -10.07 -5.70 18.57
CA ILE A 39 -11.33 -5.84 19.31
C ILE A 39 -12.39 -6.27 18.30
N LYS A 40 -12.79 -7.55 18.37
CA LYS A 40 -13.64 -8.19 17.35
C LYS A 40 -13.04 -8.06 15.94
N ASP A 41 -13.74 -7.36 15.05
CA ASP A 41 -13.35 -7.22 13.64
C ASP A 41 -12.47 -6.00 13.37
N ASP A 42 -12.19 -5.18 14.38
CA ASP A 42 -11.49 -3.91 14.22
C ASP A 42 -10.10 -3.93 14.88
N ILE A 43 -9.19 -3.11 14.36
CA ILE A 43 -7.83 -2.91 14.89
C ILE A 43 -7.71 -1.49 15.43
N TYR A 44 -7.28 -1.37 16.68
CA TYR A 44 -7.08 -0.09 17.37
C TYR A 44 -5.59 0.20 17.48
N LEU A 45 -5.19 1.42 17.13
CA LEU A 45 -3.81 1.91 17.26
C LEU A 45 -3.67 2.79 18.49
N TYR A 46 -2.49 2.75 19.09
CA TYR A 46 -2.11 3.56 20.24
C TYR A 46 -0.85 4.36 19.94
N ASP A 47 -0.70 5.51 20.59
CA ASP A 47 0.48 6.38 20.43
C ASP A 47 1.73 5.74 21.05
N THR A 48 1.56 5.14 22.23
CA THR A 48 2.61 4.47 23.00
C THR A 48 2.04 3.25 23.72
N GLU A 49 2.91 2.33 24.16
CA GLU A 49 2.49 1.19 24.98
C GLU A 49 1.91 1.59 26.34
N GLU A 50 2.30 2.74 26.89
CA GLU A 50 1.72 3.26 28.14
C GLU A 50 0.26 3.67 27.96
N LYS A 51 -0.08 4.32 26.84
CA LYS A 51 -1.47 4.72 26.54
C LYS A 51 -2.38 3.52 26.23
N LEU A 52 -1.81 2.36 25.91
CA LEU A 52 -2.55 1.10 25.78
C LEU A 52 -3.20 0.71 27.12
N GLN A 53 -2.58 1.02 28.25
CA GLN A 53 -3.16 0.75 29.59
C GLN A 53 -4.38 1.62 29.89
N ASN A 54 -4.43 2.83 29.31
CA ASN A 54 -5.53 3.78 29.47
C ASN A 54 -6.63 3.61 28.41
N LEU A 55 -6.46 2.67 27.46
CA LEU A 55 -7.39 2.38 26.37
C LEU A 55 -7.71 3.58 25.45
N GLU A 56 -6.82 4.57 25.41
CA GLU A 56 -7.00 5.76 24.56
C GLU A 56 -6.38 5.53 23.17
N SER A 57 -7.21 5.06 22.23
CA SER A 57 -6.77 4.79 20.85
C SER A 57 -6.66 6.08 20.03
N ILE A 58 -5.60 6.20 19.23
CA ILE A 58 -5.40 7.33 18.31
C ILE A 58 -6.06 7.13 16.94
N ALA A 59 -6.30 5.87 16.57
CA ALA A 59 -6.93 5.52 15.30
C ALA A 59 -7.55 4.12 15.36
N LYS A 60 -8.45 3.87 14.41
CA LYS A 60 -9.16 2.61 14.25
C LYS A 60 -9.16 2.21 12.77
N PHE A 61 -8.68 1.01 12.48
CA PHE A 61 -8.86 0.35 11.19
C PHE A 61 -10.04 -0.61 11.29
N CYS A 62 -11.09 -0.35 10.54
CA CYS A 62 -12.28 -1.19 10.53
C CYS A 62 -12.06 -2.39 9.60
N GLY A 63 -12.23 -3.60 10.13
CA GLY A 63 -12.16 -4.83 9.34
C GLY A 63 -13.55 -5.30 8.89
N LEU A 64 -13.56 -6.09 7.82
CA LEU A 64 -14.72 -6.83 7.36
C LEU A 64 -14.40 -8.32 7.39
N ARG A 65 -15.31 -9.09 7.96
CA ARG A 65 -15.20 -10.55 8.01
C ARG A 65 -15.87 -11.17 6.78
N GLN A 66 -15.27 -12.24 6.26
CA GLN A 66 -15.90 -13.05 5.21
C GLN A 66 -17.29 -13.55 5.69
N GLN A 67 -18.29 -13.51 4.80
CA GLN A 67 -19.67 -13.92 5.11
C GLN A 67 -20.23 -14.98 4.15
N VAL A 68 -19.45 -15.41 3.15
CA VAL A 68 -19.89 -16.41 2.16
C VAL A 68 -19.92 -17.79 2.81
N GLU A 69 -21.09 -18.44 2.81
CA GLU A 69 -21.24 -19.80 3.31
C GLU A 69 -20.20 -20.73 2.69
N LYS A 70 -19.51 -21.48 3.54
CA LYS A 70 -18.52 -22.45 3.13
C LYS A 70 -19.16 -23.81 2.98
N ASP A 71 -18.63 -24.61 2.07
CA ASP A 71 -19.06 -25.99 1.89
C ASP A 71 -18.97 -26.76 3.21
N SER A 72 -19.92 -27.66 3.43
CA SER A 72 -20.02 -28.46 4.67
C SER A 72 -18.77 -29.26 5.02
N GLY A 73 -17.87 -29.51 4.06
CA GLY A 73 -16.58 -30.17 4.27
C GLY A 73 -15.39 -29.23 4.47
N SER A 74 -15.57 -27.91 4.36
CA SER A 74 -14.50 -26.92 4.55
C SER A 74 -14.29 -26.63 6.03
N THR A 75 -13.03 -26.71 6.47
CA THR A 75 -12.59 -26.34 7.82
C THR A 75 -12.05 -24.92 7.90
N ASP A 76 -12.13 -24.16 6.80
CA ASP A 76 -11.48 -22.86 6.72
C ASP A 76 -12.22 -21.83 7.58
N PRO A 77 -11.53 -21.01 8.39
CA PRO A 77 -12.18 -19.98 9.19
C PRO A 77 -12.64 -18.80 8.31
N TYR A 78 -13.65 -18.07 8.77
CA TYR A 78 -14.06 -16.81 8.13
C TYR A 78 -13.08 -15.71 8.50
N TYR A 79 -12.22 -15.33 7.56
CA TYR A 79 -11.13 -14.40 7.84
C TYR A 79 -11.60 -12.95 7.99
N CYS A 80 -10.96 -12.22 8.89
CA CYS A 80 -10.93 -10.76 8.99
C CYS A 80 -9.47 -10.31 9.13
N LEU A 81 -9.14 -9.08 8.70
CA LEU A 81 -7.80 -8.52 8.91
C LEU A 81 -7.41 -8.43 10.39
N SER A 82 -8.39 -8.23 11.29
CA SER A 82 -8.15 -8.17 12.73
C SER A 82 -7.65 -9.48 13.34
N ASP A 83 -7.91 -10.62 12.69
CA ASP A 83 -7.50 -11.94 13.19
C ASP A 83 -5.96 -12.10 13.22
N PHE A 84 -5.25 -11.24 12.47
CA PHE A 84 -3.79 -11.20 12.40
C PHE A 84 -3.16 -10.23 13.40
N ILE A 85 -3.96 -9.58 14.24
CA ILE A 85 -3.50 -8.72 15.33
C ILE A 85 -3.96 -9.30 16.66
N SER A 86 -3.04 -9.35 17.62
CA SER A 86 -3.25 -9.80 18.98
C SER A 86 -4.48 -9.12 19.62
N PRO A 87 -5.44 -9.90 20.16
CA PRO A 87 -6.59 -9.37 20.89
C PRO A 87 -6.16 -8.56 22.10
N LEU A 88 -6.90 -7.50 22.41
CA LEU A 88 -6.65 -6.65 23.59
C LEU A 88 -6.53 -7.45 24.89
N GLU A 89 -7.39 -8.46 25.06
CA GLU A 89 -7.47 -9.31 26.26
C GLU A 89 -6.32 -10.30 26.40
N SER A 90 -5.56 -10.56 25.32
CA SER A 90 -4.48 -11.56 25.34
C SER A 90 -3.26 -11.13 26.17
N GLY A 91 -3.12 -9.83 26.43
CA GLY A 91 -1.92 -9.25 27.06
C GLY A 91 -0.66 -9.28 26.20
N VAL A 92 -0.71 -9.81 24.97
CA VAL A 92 0.46 -9.92 24.08
C VAL A 92 0.62 -8.66 23.25
N SER A 93 1.84 -8.09 23.26
CA SER A 93 2.21 -6.95 22.42
C SER A 93 2.28 -7.25 20.94
N ASP A 94 1.73 -6.34 20.15
CA ASP A 94 1.57 -6.42 18.71
C ASP A 94 1.48 -5.00 18.12
N TYR A 95 1.72 -4.88 16.82
CA TYR A 95 1.93 -3.62 16.13
C TYR A 95 1.35 -3.68 14.72
N LEU A 96 0.93 -2.53 14.22
CA LEU A 96 0.51 -2.37 12.83
C LEU A 96 1.35 -1.28 12.16
N GLY A 97 1.82 -1.60 10.96
CA GLY A 97 2.52 -0.67 10.09
C GLY A 97 1.65 -0.19 8.93
N LEU A 98 1.91 1.02 8.45
CA LEU A 98 1.34 1.52 7.20
C LEU A 98 2.42 2.24 6.39
N PHE A 99 2.23 2.29 5.07
CA PHE A 99 3.05 3.08 4.18
C PHE A 99 2.20 3.73 3.08
N ALA A 100 2.71 4.83 2.53
CA ALA A 100 2.19 5.43 1.31
C ALA A 100 3.36 5.93 0.47
N VAL A 101 3.33 5.69 -0.83
CA VAL A 101 4.39 6.08 -1.78
C VAL A 101 3.76 6.70 -3.02
N ALA A 102 4.47 7.63 -3.65
CA ALA A 102 4.06 8.24 -4.90
C ALA A 102 5.28 8.67 -5.72
N CYS A 103 5.13 8.68 -7.05
CA CYS A 103 6.08 9.28 -7.98
C CYS A 103 5.51 10.59 -8.49
N PHE A 104 6.20 11.70 -8.23
CA PHE A 104 5.82 13.04 -8.65
C PHE A 104 6.54 13.40 -9.96
N GLY A 105 5.89 14.19 -10.82
CA GLY A 105 6.42 14.62 -12.11
C GLY A 105 5.77 13.94 -13.32
N VAL A 106 5.01 12.85 -13.11
CA VAL A 106 4.37 12.08 -14.20
C VAL A 106 3.35 12.94 -14.94
N ASP A 107 2.42 13.59 -14.23
CA ASP A 107 1.38 14.42 -14.83
C ASP A 107 1.94 15.60 -15.64
N GLU A 108 3.04 16.21 -15.17
CA GLU A 108 3.72 17.29 -15.88
C GLU A 108 4.40 16.78 -17.16
N LEU A 109 5.00 15.60 -17.12
CA LEU A 109 5.63 14.98 -18.29
C LEU A 109 4.59 14.56 -19.34
N CYS A 110 3.47 13.96 -18.92
CA CYS A 110 2.36 13.64 -19.80
C CYS A 110 1.86 14.88 -20.54
N LYS A 111 1.65 16.00 -19.84
CA LYS A 111 1.24 17.27 -20.46
C LYS A 111 2.27 17.83 -21.44
N GLU A 112 3.56 17.58 -21.22
CA GLU A 112 4.60 18.05 -22.12
C GLU A 112 4.64 17.20 -23.41
N TYR A 113 4.50 15.87 -23.30
CA TYR A 113 4.39 14.99 -24.46
C TYR A 113 3.09 15.19 -25.25
N GLU A 114 1.99 15.53 -24.57
CA GLU A 114 0.72 15.87 -25.21
C GLU A 114 0.84 17.09 -26.14
N LYS A 115 1.56 18.14 -25.72
CA LYS A 115 1.83 19.30 -26.58
C LYS A 115 2.65 18.94 -27.83
N GLN A 116 3.42 17.87 -27.76
CA GLN A 116 4.25 17.37 -28.85
C GLN A 116 3.49 16.34 -29.71
N SER A 117 2.25 16.00 -29.37
CA SER A 117 1.46 14.92 -30.00
C SER A 117 2.19 13.58 -29.97
N ASP A 118 2.95 13.32 -28.90
CA ASP A 118 3.69 12.08 -28.69
C ASP A 118 2.91 11.14 -27.76
N ASP A 119 1.85 10.54 -28.29
CA ASP A 119 0.99 9.60 -27.56
C ASP A 119 1.77 8.38 -27.03
N TYR A 120 2.85 7.99 -27.72
CA TYR A 120 3.68 6.87 -27.31
C TYR A 120 4.42 7.17 -26.00
N SER A 121 5.05 8.35 -25.90
CA SER A 121 5.75 8.76 -24.69
C SER A 121 4.80 9.04 -23.51
N ILE A 122 3.55 9.47 -23.77
CA ILE A 122 2.51 9.60 -22.72
C ILE A 122 2.19 8.24 -22.09
N ILE A 123 2.07 7.19 -22.91
CA ILE A 123 1.81 5.83 -22.40
C ILE A 123 3.03 5.27 -21.66
N MET A 124 4.23 5.72 -22.03
CA MET A 124 5.50 5.21 -21.49
C MET A 124 5.90 5.83 -20.13
N VAL A 125 5.43 7.05 -19.81
CA VAL A 125 5.89 7.84 -18.64
C VAL A 125 5.04 7.70 -17.39
#